data_AF-A0A8T2RP61-F1
#
_entry.id   AF-A0A8T2RP61-F1
#
_cell.length_a   1.000
_cell.length_b   1.000
_cell.length_c   1.000
_cell.angle_alpha   90.00
_cell.angle_beta   90.00
_cell.angle_gamma   90.00
#
_symmetry.space_group_name_H-M   'P 1'
#
loop_
_entity.id
_entity.type
_entity.pdbx_description
1 polymer ?
#
loop_
_entity_poly.entity_id
_entity_poly.type
_entity_poly.pdbx_seq_one_letter_code
_entity_poly.pdbx_strand_id
1 'polypeptide(L)'
;MDVEACGSGSSVDADDKVEVITDPLSIEQKVKKERSREKEKEKTKLRERHRRSITSNILAGLRRYGNYNLPVRADINDVIKALAREAGWTVEADGTTFRSKGHSAWMPSASGSTFSSGHYNYPQKVLMSDMSDGDIKPAEMIMTKDTFLSKPQSQYNVAGLDHSSGEYKADVNGKFWQEEQMKQFVGTTLSSRDFLGTPYIPVYVTLPLSIFRDRNQLLDPIGLRQNLIELKSSNVDGVMIECCWGLVENDSPHKYDWSGYVKVFQMVQEADLKLQVSMAFHECIESDSDIIIPLPSWILDVGRENPDIFFTDRQGRRNRQCLSWGVDRERVLKGRNALEVYYDFMRSFRQTFECFFENKTIVSVEIGLGARGELQYPSHCKTHGWIYPGIGEFQCFDKYTLKHLKSAAEARGCPEWGRAPLNTGHYNSGPQEAFFFCDGGEYNRFYGRFFLNWYSQMLIDHGDQVLSVANIVFEGTKLFIKISGVHWSYKTSSHAAELTAGFYNVANRDGYASILKMLAKQNSGLNFATFEPSQQENFFNAQLSPAGLQWQVLNGAWEAGISISSSNVRPCYDRDYYIRVLADAKPFDDPDGHHLASFTYSKLSQFLLERTNFEEFKHFVSCMHGFGLV
;
A
#
# COMPACT_ATOMS: atom_id res chain seq x y z
N MET A 1 -0.35 -60.63 -97.05
CA MET A 1 0.31 -59.75 -98.03
C MET A 1 0.65 -58.45 -97.34
N ASP A 2 1.71 -58.50 -96.53
CA ASP A 2 2.98 -57.82 -96.80
C ASP A 2 2.98 -56.35 -97.27
N VAL A 3 3.73 -55.53 -96.50
CA VAL A 3 4.38 -54.23 -96.81
C VAL A 3 3.50 -53.03 -97.26
N GLU A 4 3.90 -51.76 -97.10
CA GLU A 4 5.16 -51.19 -96.56
C GLU A 4 4.97 -49.91 -95.71
N ALA A 5 6.11 -49.45 -95.17
CA ALA A 5 6.38 -48.42 -94.17
C ALA A 5 6.03 -46.93 -94.47
N CYS A 6 6.48 -46.07 -93.54
CA CYS A 6 6.56 -44.59 -93.58
C CYS A 6 5.24 -43.79 -93.37
N GLY A 7 5.25 -42.66 -92.67
CA GLY A 7 6.33 -42.05 -91.89
C GLY A 7 5.96 -40.71 -91.23
N SER A 8 6.56 -40.42 -90.06
CA SER A 8 6.72 -39.12 -89.36
C SER A 8 5.70 -37.98 -89.61
N GLY A 9 4.91 -37.65 -88.58
CA GLY A 9 4.20 -36.38 -88.45
C GLY A 9 4.15 -35.95 -86.98
N SER A 10 4.43 -34.68 -86.68
CA SER A 10 4.68 -34.18 -85.32
C SER A 10 3.49 -33.40 -84.71
N SER A 11 3.14 -33.71 -83.46
CA SER A 11 2.43 -32.76 -82.57
C SER A 11 2.41 -33.21 -81.10
N VAL A 12 2.75 -32.28 -80.19
CA VAL A 12 2.46 -32.28 -78.74
C VAL A 12 2.99 -33.45 -77.90
N ASP A 13 4.19 -33.27 -77.32
CA ASP A 13 4.56 -33.94 -76.07
C ASP A 13 3.74 -33.34 -74.90
N ALA A 14 3.37 -34.18 -73.93
CA ALA A 14 2.73 -33.74 -72.68
C ALA A 14 3.78 -33.58 -71.57
N ASP A 15 3.64 -32.53 -70.74
CA ASP A 15 4.52 -32.32 -69.58
C ASP A 15 4.37 -33.44 -68.54
N ASP A 16 5.52 -33.98 -68.08
CA ASP A 16 5.63 -34.60 -66.76
C ASP A 16 6.88 -34.05 -66.05
N LYS A 17 6.82 -32.76 -65.71
CA LYS A 17 7.81 -32.10 -64.86
C LYS A 17 7.38 -32.22 -63.41
N VAL A 18 8.18 -32.95 -62.64
CA VAL A 18 8.09 -32.96 -61.17
C VAL A 18 8.54 -31.60 -60.63
N GLU A 19 7.60 -30.65 -60.52
CA GLU A 19 7.82 -29.43 -59.76
C GLU A 19 7.96 -29.77 -58.27
N VAL A 20 9.11 -29.44 -57.69
CA VAL A 20 9.32 -29.48 -56.24
C VAL A 20 8.61 -28.27 -55.64
N ILE A 21 7.30 -28.42 -55.39
CA ILE A 21 6.46 -27.41 -54.73
C ILE A 21 7.03 -27.13 -53.33
N THR A 22 7.78 -26.05 -53.22
CA THR A 22 8.24 -25.51 -51.93
C THR A 22 7.18 -24.55 -51.42
N ASP A 23 6.40 -25.00 -50.43
CA ASP A 23 5.26 -24.29 -49.87
C ASP A 23 5.59 -22.81 -49.54
N PRO A 24 4.91 -21.83 -50.18
CA PRO A 24 5.13 -20.40 -49.93
C PRO A 24 5.00 -20.01 -48.45
N LEU A 25 4.13 -20.68 -47.69
CA LEU A 25 3.94 -20.44 -46.25
C LEU A 25 5.23 -20.71 -45.45
N SER A 26 6.05 -21.66 -45.89
CA SER A 26 7.35 -21.98 -45.27
C SER A 26 8.38 -20.85 -45.44
N ILE A 27 8.32 -20.14 -46.57
CA ILE A 27 9.25 -19.04 -46.89
C ILE A 27 8.88 -17.79 -46.08
N GLU A 28 7.60 -17.41 -46.05
CA GLU A 28 7.15 -16.28 -45.23
C GLU A 28 7.44 -16.48 -43.75
N GLN A 29 7.21 -17.68 -43.22
CA GLN A 29 7.49 -18.00 -41.82
C GLN A 29 9.00 -17.90 -41.50
N LYS A 30 9.89 -18.34 -42.40
CA LYS A 30 11.34 -18.14 -42.26
C LYS A 30 11.70 -16.66 -42.23
N VAL A 31 11.25 -15.87 -43.21
CA VAL A 31 11.52 -14.41 -43.29
C VAL A 31 11.00 -13.68 -42.05
N LYS A 32 9.79 -14.03 -41.56
CA LYS A 32 9.19 -13.46 -40.34
C LYS A 32 10.00 -13.81 -39.08
N LYS A 33 10.54 -15.03 -38.99
CA LYS A 33 11.41 -15.49 -37.88
C LYS A 33 12.80 -14.85 -37.91
N GLU A 34 13.36 -14.65 -39.10
CA GLU A 34 14.63 -13.94 -39.32
C GLU A 34 14.53 -12.47 -38.92
N ARG A 35 13.51 -11.77 -39.44
CA ARG A 35 13.22 -10.35 -39.16
C ARG A 35 12.81 -10.11 -37.69
N SER A 36 12.31 -11.14 -37.01
CA SER A 36 12.09 -11.12 -35.55
C SER A 36 13.43 -11.17 -34.78
N ARG A 37 14.30 -12.15 -35.10
CA ARG A 37 15.65 -12.29 -34.52
C ARG A 37 16.51 -11.06 -34.74
N GLU A 38 16.36 -10.38 -35.87
CA GLU A 38 17.10 -9.15 -36.16
C GLU A 38 16.65 -7.98 -35.27
N LYS A 39 15.33 -7.76 -35.13
CA LYS A 39 14.77 -6.79 -34.17
C LYS A 39 15.18 -7.10 -32.72
N GLU A 40 15.29 -8.37 -32.36
CA GLU A 40 15.77 -8.78 -31.03
C GLU A 40 17.26 -8.48 -30.82
N LYS A 41 18.11 -8.78 -31.80
CA LYS A 41 19.53 -8.35 -31.81
C LYS A 41 19.64 -6.83 -31.69
N GLU A 42 18.76 -6.08 -32.34
CA GLU A 42 18.72 -4.62 -32.27
C GLU A 42 18.31 -4.11 -30.88
N LYS A 43 17.25 -4.67 -30.28
CA LYS A 43 16.86 -4.38 -28.88
C LYS A 43 17.98 -4.68 -27.90
N THR A 44 18.74 -5.77 -28.10
CA THR A 44 19.92 -6.10 -27.28
C THR A 44 21.08 -5.11 -27.47
N LYS A 45 21.38 -4.70 -28.71
CA LYS A 45 22.34 -3.61 -28.99
C LYS A 45 21.91 -2.29 -28.34
N LEU A 46 20.61 -1.96 -28.33
CA LEU A 46 20.07 -0.74 -27.73
C LEU A 46 20.17 -0.77 -26.20
N ARG A 47 19.78 -1.89 -25.56
CA ARG A 47 19.95 -2.11 -24.11
C ARG A 47 21.42 -1.98 -23.69
N GLU A 48 22.35 -2.55 -24.45
CA GLU A 48 23.78 -2.47 -24.16
C GLU A 48 24.36 -1.06 -24.35
N ARG A 49 23.91 -0.30 -25.37
CA ARG A 49 24.24 1.13 -25.52
C ARG A 49 23.71 1.95 -24.35
N HIS A 50 22.47 1.72 -23.91
CA HIS A 50 21.86 2.43 -22.80
C HIS A 50 22.60 2.13 -21.48
N ARG A 51 22.90 0.85 -21.19
CA ARG A 51 23.72 0.42 -20.04
C ARG A 51 25.06 1.15 -19.99
N ARG A 52 25.82 1.15 -21.10
CA ARG A 52 27.10 1.88 -21.22
C ARG A 52 26.96 3.39 -21.03
N SER A 53 25.85 3.98 -21.53
CA SER A 53 25.57 5.41 -21.34
C SER A 53 25.31 5.76 -19.87
N ILE A 54 24.58 4.91 -19.12
CA ILE A 54 24.35 5.09 -17.69
C ILE A 54 25.68 5.02 -16.93
N THR A 55 26.50 3.98 -17.16
CA THR A 55 27.82 3.84 -16.52
C THR A 55 28.71 5.04 -16.82
N SER A 56 28.76 5.51 -18.08
CA SER A 56 29.52 6.70 -18.48
C SER A 56 29.06 7.97 -17.73
N ASN A 57 27.75 8.16 -17.59
CA ASN A 57 27.17 9.32 -16.90
C ASN A 57 27.46 9.28 -15.39
N ILE A 58 27.38 8.11 -14.75
CA ILE A 58 27.74 7.93 -13.33
C ILE A 58 29.22 8.25 -13.11
N LEU A 59 30.12 7.69 -13.94
CA LEU A 59 31.56 7.96 -13.87
C LEU A 59 31.89 9.44 -14.14
N ALA A 60 31.14 10.13 -15.01
CA ALA A 60 31.27 11.57 -15.22
C ALA A 60 30.79 12.38 -13.99
N GLY A 61 29.71 11.95 -13.34
CA GLY A 61 29.21 12.55 -12.10
C GLY A 61 30.20 12.43 -10.93
N LEU A 62 30.74 11.24 -10.70
CA LEU A 62 31.73 10.98 -9.64
C LEU A 62 32.98 11.86 -9.78
N ARG A 63 33.49 12.04 -11.01
CA ARG A 63 34.61 12.94 -11.31
C ARG A 63 34.30 14.43 -11.12
N ARG A 64 33.06 14.84 -11.42
CA ARG A 64 32.67 16.27 -11.44
C ARG A 64 32.14 16.78 -10.10
N TYR A 65 31.58 15.91 -9.27
CA TYR A 65 30.88 16.28 -8.03
C TYR A 65 31.26 15.42 -6.81
N GLY A 66 31.81 14.22 -7.01
CA GLY A 66 32.18 13.30 -5.91
C GLY A 66 33.62 13.43 -5.43
N ASN A 67 34.40 14.38 -5.95
CA ASN A 67 35.83 14.58 -5.64
C ASN A 67 36.77 13.40 -5.97
N TYR A 68 36.28 12.35 -6.62
CA TYR A 68 37.08 11.18 -7.01
C TYR A 68 37.94 11.47 -8.23
N ASN A 69 39.27 11.42 -8.06
CA ASN A 69 40.26 11.59 -9.14
C ASN A 69 40.37 10.32 -10.02
N LEU A 70 39.30 10.03 -10.77
CA LEU A 70 39.20 8.86 -11.65
C LEU A 70 39.72 9.19 -13.08
N PRO A 71 40.42 8.26 -13.75
CA PRO A 71 40.88 8.44 -15.14
C PRO A 71 39.77 8.83 -16.13
N VAL A 72 40.16 9.43 -17.27
CA VAL A 72 39.22 9.82 -18.34
C VAL A 72 38.43 8.63 -18.89
N ARG A 73 39.02 7.43 -18.88
CA ARG A 73 38.41 6.14 -19.28
C ARG A 73 38.32 5.14 -18.12
N ALA A 74 38.08 5.62 -16.91
CA ALA A 74 37.97 4.77 -15.72
C ALA A 74 36.94 3.65 -15.88
N ASP A 75 37.21 2.48 -15.30
CA ASP A 75 36.25 1.37 -15.21
C ASP A 75 35.66 1.22 -13.79
N ILE A 76 34.95 0.12 -13.54
CA ILE A 76 34.37 -0.15 -12.21
C ILE A 76 35.43 -0.50 -11.14
N ASN A 77 36.57 -1.07 -11.56
CA ASN A 77 37.67 -1.41 -10.67
C ASN A 77 38.39 -0.13 -10.21
N ASP A 78 38.54 0.87 -11.08
CA ASP A 78 39.08 2.19 -10.70
C ASP A 78 38.22 2.88 -9.62
N VAL A 79 36.90 2.77 -9.70
CA VAL A 79 35.97 3.28 -8.67
C VAL A 79 36.17 2.53 -7.35
N ILE A 80 36.26 1.20 -7.37
CA ILE A 80 36.51 0.38 -6.18
C ILE A 80 37.89 0.72 -5.57
N LYS A 81 38.93 0.90 -6.39
CA LYS A 81 40.27 1.34 -5.96
C LYS A 81 40.25 2.76 -5.35
N ALA A 82 39.31 3.63 -5.73
CA ALA A 82 39.15 4.95 -5.13
C ALA A 82 38.41 4.89 -3.78
N LEU A 83 37.28 4.19 -3.73
CA LEU A 83 36.49 3.98 -2.49
C LEU A 83 37.29 3.27 -1.40
N ALA A 84 38.11 2.28 -1.77
CA ALA A 84 38.98 1.60 -0.81
C ALA A 84 40.02 2.54 -0.18
N ARG A 85 40.59 3.49 -0.94
CA ARG A 85 41.51 4.50 -0.41
C ARG A 85 40.81 5.48 0.54
N GLU A 86 39.60 5.91 0.21
CA GLU A 86 38.76 6.75 1.09
C GLU A 86 38.41 6.03 2.40
N ALA A 87 38.08 4.73 2.34
CA ALA A 87 37.84 3.88 3.51
C ALA A 87 39.12 3.51 4.31
N GLY A 88 40.27 4.12 4.01
CA GLY A 88 41.53 3.97 4.74
C GLY A 88 42.31 2.68 4.42
N TRP A 89 42.18 2.15 3.20
CA TRP A 89 43.01 1.04 2.72
C TRP A 89 44.15 1.56 1.82
N THR A 90 45.32 0.95 1.94
CA THR A 90 46.37 1.07 0.93
C THR A 90 45.96 0.23 -0.28
N VAL A 91 46.10 0.80 -1.48
CA VAL A 91 45.71 0.18 -2.75
C VAL A 91 46.83 0.40 -3.76
N GLU A 92 47.54 -0.67 -4.10
CA GLU A 92 48.69 -0.65 -5.00
C GLU A 92 48.27 -0.58 -6.48
N ALA A 93 49.25 -0.44 -7.38
CA ALA A 93 49.02 -0.19 -8.80
C ALA A 93 48.36 -1.40 -9.50
N ASP A 94 48.81 -2.61 -9.19
CA ASP A 94 48.22 -3.88 -9.63
C ASP A 94 46.74 -3.99 -9.20
N GLY A 95 46.41 -3.52 -8.00
CA GLY A 95 45.11 -3.63 -7.35
C GLY A 95 45.11 -4.42 -6.06
N THR A 96 46.27 -4.84 -5.55
CA THR A 96 46.40 -5.42 -4.21
C THR A 96 45.99 -4.39 -3.15
N THR A 97 45.20 -4.81 -2.16
CA THR A 97 44.66 -3.92 -1.11
C THR A 97 44.94 -4.46 0.29
N PHE A 98 45.32 -3.58 1.22
CA PHE A 98 45.58 -3.94 2.61
C PHE A 98 45.39 -2.77 3.57
N ARG A 99 45.13 -3.06 4.86
CA ARG A 99 45.18 -2.08 5.95
C ARG A 99 46.57 -2.10 6.59
N SER A 100 47.24 -0.96 6.62
CA SER A 100 48.44 -0.80 7.45
C SER A 100 48.08 -0.91 8.93
N LYS A 101 48.77 -1.79 9.68
CA LYS A 101 48.53 -1.97 11.11
C LYS A 101 49.38 -1.00 11.93
N GLY A 102 48.72 0.05 12.44
CA GLY A 102 49.21 0.83 13.57
C GLY A 102 49.39 2.32 13.31
N HIS A 103 48.41 3.11 13.73
CA HIS A 103 48.61 4.15 14.74
C HIS A 103 47.26 4.54 15.35
N SER A 104 47.24 4.83 16.66
CA SER A 104 46.04 5.22 17.40
C SER A 104 45.84 6.74 17.41
N ALA A 105 44.57 7.13 17.35
CA ALA A 105 43.97 8.46 17.60
C ALA A 105 44.92 9.67 17.83
N TRP A 106 44.90 10.62 16.89
CA TRP A 106 45.15 12.03 17.20
C TRP A 106 44.30 12.97 16.35
N MET A 107 43.82 14.06 16.96
CA MET A 107 43.16 15.18 16.27
C MET A 107 44.22 16.12 15.69
N PRO A 108 43.88 16.88 14.63
CA PRO A 108 44.44 18.22 14.49
C PRO A 108 43.36 19.28 14.26
N SER A 109 43.59 20.47 14.81
CA SER A 109 42.80 21.68 14.55
C SER A 109 43.72 22.87 14.19
N ALA A 110 43.17 23.79 13.40
CA ALA A 110 43.69 25.12 13.04
C ALA A 110 44.91 25.26 12.10
N SER A 111 44.79 26.25 11.20
CA SER A 111 45.80 26.80 10.26
C SER A 111 46.39 25.84 9.21
N GLY A 112 46.45 26.17 7.91
CA GLY A 112 46.01 27.37 7.18
C GLY A 112 46.67 27.37 5.78
N SER A 113 46.23 28.09 4.73
CA SER A 113 45.10 29.01 4.50
C SER A 113 44.85 29.02 2.95
N THR A 114 44.12 29.88 2.23
CA THR A 114 43.41 31.17 2.47
C THR A 114 42.44 31.39 1.29
N PHE A 115 41.30 32.08 1.46
CA PHE A 115 40.63 32.81 0.35
C PHE A 115 39.81 34.01 0.88
N SER A 116 39.53 34.98 0.00
CA SER A 116 39.17 36.36 0.41
C SER A 116 37.69 36.59 0.77
N SER A 117 37.45 37.68 1.50
CA SER A 117 36.15 38.07 2.03
C SER A 117 35.25 38.79 1.02
N GLY A 118 33.93 38.61 1.16
CA GLY A 118 32.89 39.38 0.47
C GLY A 118 31.75 39.69 1.43
N HIS A 119 31.57 40.96 1.79
CA HIS A 119 30.65 41.37 2.87
C HIS A 119 29.18 41.39 2.43
N TYR A 120 28.32 40.83 3.26
CA TYR A 120 26.90 41.21 3.34
C TYR A 120 26.71 42.18 4.52
N ASN A 121 25.96 43.26 4.29
CA ASN A 121 25.54 44.20 5.34
C ASN A 121 24.01 44.12 5.50
N TYR A 122 23.54 43.99 6.74
CA TYR A 122 22.20 44.35 7.17
C TYR A 122 22.31 45.31 8.36
N PRO A 123 21.58 46.45 8.39
CA PRO A 123 21.71 47.45 9.45
C PRO A 123 20.87 47.08 10.69
N GLN A 124 21.37 47.43 11.87
CA GLN A 124 20.67 47.28 13.15
C GLN A 124 20.82 48.57 14.00
N LYS A 125 19.69 49.16 14.43
CA LYS A 125 19.56 50.36 15.31
C LYS A 125 18.07 50.55 15.61
N VAL A 126 17.55 50.97 16.77
CA VAL A 126 18.03 51.16 18.17
C VAL A 126 16.85 50.81 19.09
N LEU A 127 17.10 50.41 20.34
CA LEU A 127 16.15 50.59 21.46
C LEU A 127 16.90 51.20 22.67
N MET A 128 16.19 51.95 23.53
CA MET A 128 16.75 52.57 24.73
C MET A 128 15.88 52.33 25.98
N SER A 129 16.57 52.13 27.10
CA SER A 129 16.25 52.56 28.48
C SER A 129 14.94 52.15 29.18
N ASP A 130 15.14 51.30 30.20
CA ASP A 130 14.82 51.57 31.64
C ASP A 130 13.53 51.03 32.31
N MET A 131 13.76 50.54 33.56
CA MET A 131 12.83 50.24 34.67
C MET A 131 11.88 49.02 34.49
N SER A 132 11.57 48.22 35.52
CA SER A 132 12.15 48.07 36.88
C SER A 132 11.68 46.77 37.58
N ASP A 133 12.60 46.10 38.28
CA ASP A 133 12.46 45.45 39.61
C ASP A 133 11.42 44.30 39.85
N GLY A 134 11.74 43.39 40.78
CA GLY A 134 10.84 42.32 41.26
C GLY A 134 11.47 40.92 41.42
N ASP A 135 11.95 40.59 42.63
CA ASP A 135 12.48 39.27 43.02
C ASP A 135 11.43 38.14 43.13
N ILE A 136 11.87 36.89 42.93
CA ILE A 136 11.69 35.75 43.88
C ILE A 136 12.59 34.56 43.46
N LYS A 137 13.04 33.76 44.44
CA LYS A 137 14.11 32.74 44.30
C LYS A 137 13.61 31.28 44.33
N PRO A 138 14.44 30.28 43.95
CA PRO A 138 13.98 28.97 43.46
C PRO A 138 13.88 27.88 44.54
N ALA A 139 13.37 26.72 44.12
CA ALA A 139 13.53 25.43 44.82
C ALA A 139 14.46 24.49 44.02
N GLU A 140 15.22 23.65 44.71
CA GLU A 140 16.27 22.80 44.16
C GLU A 140 15.77 21.39 43.83
N MET A 141 16.46 20.68 42.92
CA MET A 141 16.59 19.22 43.05
C MET A 141 17.99 18.77 42.62
N ILE A 142 18.51 17.74 43.29
CA ILE A 142 19.94 17.50 43.46
C ILE A 142 20.48 16.49 42.42
N MET A 143 21.72 16.72 41.93
CA MET A 143 22.50 15.66 41.27
C MET A 143 23.15 14.73 42.28
N THR A 144 23.06 13.42 42.04
CA THR A 144 24.05 12.45 42.50
C THR A 144 24.42 11.50 41.36
N LYS A 145 25.72 11.25 41.19
CA LYS A 145 26.26 10.18 40.33
C LYS A 145 26.60 8.98 41.21
N ASP A 146 26.31 7.78 40.74
CA ASP A 146 27.31 6.73 40.45
C ASP A 146 26.57 5.52 39.82
N THR A 147 26.96 4.92 38.68
CA THR A 147 28.22 4.26 38.23
C THR A 147 28.10 2.72 38.38
N PHE A 148 28.70 2.00 37.42
CA PHE A 148 28.74 0.52 37.25
C PHE A 148 27.53 -0.18 36.58
N LEU A 149 27.67 -0.37 35.26
CA LEU A 149 27.11 -1.52 34.54
C LEU A 149 27.94 -2.78 34.84
N SER A 150 27.30 -3.95 34.96
CA SER A 150 27.96 -5.26 34.92
C SER A 150 26.99 -6.33 34.39
N LYS A 151 27.46 -7.14 33.45
CA LYS A 151 26.66 -8.23 32.85
C LYS A 151 26.72 -9.49 33.72
N PRO A 152 25.62 -10.25 33.89
CA PRO A 152 25.73 -11.65 34.31
C PRO A 152 26.31 -12.50 33.18
N GLN A 153 27.18 -13.45 33.53
CA GLN A 153 27.52 -14.58 32.67
C GLN A 153 26.66 -15.78 33.09
N SER A 154 26.21 -16.60 32.14
CA SER A 154 25.68 -17.93 32.40
C SER A 154 26.41 -18.95 31.52
N GLN A 155 27.22 -19.80 32.14
CA GLN A 155 27.89 -20.90 31.46
C GLN A 155 26.92 -22.07 31.26
N TYR A 156 26.90 -22.66 30.05
CA TYR A 156 26.54 -24.06 29.87
C TYR A 156 27.55 -24.73 28.96
N ASN A 157 27.91 -25.98 29.28
CA ASN A 157 29.02 -26.69 28.64
C ASN A 157 28.59 -27.32 27.33
N VAL A 158 29.43 -27.20 26.30
CA VAL A 158 29.33 -28.02 25.09
C VAL A 158 30.01 -29.36 25.34
N ALA A 159 29.22 -30.41 25.51
CA ALA A 159 29.66 -31.78 25.21
C ALA A 159 29.46 -32.00 23.71
N GLY A 160 30.55 -32.29 22.99
CA GLY A 160 30.54 -32.32 21.53
C GLY A 160 30.11 -33.66 20.92
N LEU A 161 29.77 -33.63 19.63
CA LEU A 161 29.81 -34.78 18.73
C LEU A 161 30.08 -34.29 17.28
N ASP A 162 31.11 -34.90 16.68
CA ASP A 162 31.55 -34.97 15.28
C ASP A 162 31.36 -33.82 14.27
N HIS A 163 32.48 -33.50 13.61
CA HIS A 163 32.49 -32.79 12.33
C HIS A 163 31.87 -33.62 11.21
N SER A 164 31.04 -32.98 10.38
CA SER A 164 31.03 -33.24 8.94
C SER A 164 31.09 -31.91 8.20
N SER A 165 31.98 -31.79 7.21
CA SER A 165 32.33 -30.52 6.58
C SER A 165 31.52 -30.26 5.30
N GLY A 166 30.52 -29.39 5.38
CA GLY A 166 29.81 -28.82 4.23
C GLY A 166 30.21 -27.36 3.99
N GLU A 167 30.84 -27.05 2.85
CA GLU A 167 31.18 -25.67 2.46
C GLU A 167 29.92 -24.89 2.00
N TYR A 168 29.24 -24.21 2.92
CA TYR A 168 28.21 -23.23 2.55
C TYR A 168 28.84 -21.90 2.13
N LYS A 169 29.12 -21.77 0.83
CA LYS A 169 29.52 -20.48 0.23
C LYS A 169 28.31 -19.55 0.14
N ALA A 170 28.32 -18.46 0.89
CA ALA A 170 27.35 -17.39 0.74
C ALA A 170 27.50 -16.72 -0.64
N ASP A 171 26.50 -16.84 -1.50
CA ASP A 171 26.46 -16.13 -2.79
C ASP A 171 26.04 -14.68 -2.56
N VAL A 172 27.02 -13.79 -2.40
CA VAL A 172 26.81 -12.35 -2.17
C VAL A 172 26.40 -11.65 -3.47
N ASN A 173 25.21 -11.99 -3.97
CA ASN A 173 24.51 -11.30 -5.05
C ASN A 173 23.00 -11.34 -4.77
N GLY A 174 22.39 -10.17 -4.59
CA GLY A 174 20.94 -10.02 -4.43
C GLY A 174 20.18 -10.41 -5.70
N LYS A 175 19.94 -11.71 -5.89
CA LYS A 175 19.06 -12.24 -6.93
C LYS A 175 17.61 -11.99 -6.52
N PHE A 176 16.95 -11.11 -7.26
CA PHE A 176 15.51 -10.92 -7.16
C PHE A 176 14.82 -12.23 -7.56
N TRP A 177 14.22 -12.93 -6.59
CA TRP A 177 13.61 -14.24 -6.81
C TRP A 177 12.47 -14.15 -7.83
N GLN A 178 12.37 -15.16 -8.69
CA GLN A 178 11.25 -15.27 -9.61
C GLN A 178 10.02 -15.83 -8.87
N GLU A 179 8.83 -15.42 -9.31
CA GLU A 179 7.56 -15.70 -8.62
C GLU A 179 7.29 -17.21 -8.48
N GLU A 180 7.73 -18.02 -9.45
CA GLU A 180 7.70 -19.50 -9.39
C GLU A 180 8.70 -20.07 -8.38
N GLN A 181 9.88 -19.47 -8.25
CA GLN A 181 10.92 -19.88 -7.28
C GLN A 181 10.49 -19.54 -5.85
N MET A 182 9.84 -18.38 -5.65
CA MET A 182 9.16 -18.07 -4.39
C MET A 182 8.07 -19.10 -4.10
N LYS A 183 7.16 -19.40 -5.05
CA LYS A 183 6.12 -20.43 -4.85
C LYS A 183 6.69 -21.80 -4.46
N GLN A 184 7.79 -22.25 -5.10
CA GLN A 184 8.45 -23.51 -4.74
C GLN A 184 9.13 -23.48 -3.37
N PHE A 185 9.88 -22.43 -3.05
CA PHE A 185 10.58 -22.28 -1.77
C PHE A 185 9.59 -22.14 -0.60
N VAL A 186 8.50 -21.38 -0.80
CA VAL A 186 7.38 -21.22 0.12
C VAL A 186 6.70 -22.56 0.35
N GLY A 187 6.19 -23.21 -0.71
CA GLY A 187 5.42 -24.45 -0.57
C GLY A 187 6.19 -25.62 0.07
N THR A 188 7.51 -25.69 -0.11
CA THR A 188 8.35 -26.77 0.45
C THR A 188 9.01 -26.44 1.78
N THR A 189 9.20 -25.16 2.15
CA THR A 189 9.82 -24.81 3.46
C THR A 189 8.88 -24.20 4.48
N LEU A 190 7.69 -23.71 4.13
CA LEU A 190 6.72 -23.20 5.12
C LEU A 190 5.73 -24.27 5.60
N SER A 191 5.41 -25.28 4.79
CA SER A 191 4.55 -26.41 5.20
C SER A 191 5.14 -27.30 6.30
N SER A 192 6.42 -27.11 6.64
CA SER A 192 7.14 -27.76 7.74
C SER A 192 7.67 -26.77 8.80
N ARG A 193 7.31 -25.48 8.76
CA ARG A 193 7.71 -24.50 9.79
C ARG A 193 6.75 -24.55 10.96
N ASP A 194 7.31 -24.65 12.16
CA ASP A 194 6.60 -24.35 13.40
C ASP A 194 6.63 -22.84 13.65
N PHE A 195 5.50 -22.28 14.11
CA PHE A 195 5.37 -20.87 14.49
C PHE A 195 5.52 -20.68 16.02
N LEU A 196 5.78 -21.76 16.77
CA LEU A 196 6.09 -21.75 18.19
C LEU A 196 7.17 -20.71 18.57
N GLY A 197 6.85 -19.83 19.51
CA GLY A 197 7.78 -18.82 20.02
C GLY A 197 7.91 -17.55 19.16
N THR A 198 7.18 -17.45 18.05
CA THR A 198 7.08 -16.19 17.27
C THR A 198 6.20 -15.15 17.99
N PRO A 199 6.30 -13.84 17.67
CA PRO A 199 5.50 -12.80 18.34
C PRO A 199 4.00 -13.06 18.31
N TYR A 200 3.29 -12.72 19.40
CA TYR A 200 1.85 -12.87 19.49
C TYR A 200 1.13 -11.80 18.66
N ILE A 201 0.29 -12.20 17.71
CA ILE A 201 -0.56 -11.30 16.94
C ILE A 201 -2.03 -11.62 17.26
N PRO A 202 -2.79 -10.66 17.81
CA PRO A 202 -4.19 -10.89 18.15
C PRO A 202 -5.07 -11.02 16.91
N VAL A 203 -5.98 -12.01 16.93
CA VAL A 203 -6.88 -12.34 15.81
C VAL A 203 -8.31 -11.96 16.15
N TYR A 204 -8.94 -11.20 15.25
CA TYR A 204 -10.33 -10.75 15.32
C TYR A 204 -11.13 -11.36 14.18
N VAL A 205 -12.45 -11.50 14.33
CA VAL A 205 -13.34 -11.93 13.23
C VAL A 205 -14.40 -10.87 12.95
N THR A 206 -14.57 -10.47 11.69
CA THR A 206 -15.60 -9.52 11.28
C THR A 206 -17.00 -10.13 11.39
N LEU A 207 -17.89 -9.50 12.14
CA LEU A 207 -19.31 -9.86 12.20
C LEU A 207 -20.04 -9.41 10.92
N PRO A 208 -20.94 -10.23 10.36
CA PRO A 208 -21.67 -9.89 9.15
C PRO A 208 -22.76 -8.83 9.43
N LEU A 209 -23.12 -8.05 8.41
CA LEU A 209 -24.15 -7.00 8.49
C LEU A 209 -25.56 -7.61 8.62
N SER A 210 -25.75 -8.83 8.11
CA SER A 210 -26.95 -9.67 8.22
C SER A 210 -27.42 -9.98 9.64
N ILE A 211 -26.64 -9.65 10.68
CA ILE A 211 -27.15 -9.66 12.06
C ILE A 211 -28.23 -8.58 12.29
N PHE A 212 -28.30 -7.54 11.45
CA PHE A 212 -29.29 -6.47 11.56
C PHE A 212 -30.41 -6.59 10.52
N ARG A 213 -31.64 -6.28 10.96
CA ARG A 213 -32.85 -6.05 10.16
C ARG A 213 -33.18 -4.54 10.17
N ASP A 214 -34.04 -4.15 9.22
CA ASP A 214 -34.79 -2.88 9.16
C ASP A 214 -34.76 -2.05 10.45
N ARG A 215 -34.15 -0.84 10.39
CA ARG A 215 -34.01 0.08 11.53
C ARG A 215 -33.22 -0.50 12.71
N ASN A 216 -32.03 -1.02 12.43
CA ASN A 216 -31.03 -1.43 13.42
C ASN A 216 -31.53 -2.46 14.46
N GLN A 217 -32.38 -3.40 14.04
CA GLN A 217 -32.91 -4.44 14.93
C GLN A 217 -32.11 -5.74 14.79
N LEU A 218 -31.56 -6.24 15.91
CA LEU A 218 -30.82 -7.51 15.93
C LEU A 218 -31.74 -8.69 15.59
N LEU A 219 -31.41 -9.41 14.51
CA LEU A 219 -32.24 -10.45 13.87
C LEU A 219 -32.31 -11.74 14.68
N ASP A 220 -31.16 -12.30 15.07
CA ASP A 220 -31.05 -13.52 15.87
C ASP A 220 -30.08 -13.33 17.05
N PRO A 221 -30.60 -12.86 18.20
CA PRO A 221 -29.83 -12.75 19.44
C PRO A 221 -29.28 -14.09 19.98
N ILE A 222 -29.85 -15.24 19.60
CA ILE A 222 -29.50 -16.55 20.17
C ILE A 222 -28.40 -17.20 19.34
N GLY A 223 -28.58 -17.26 18.02
CA GLY A 223 -27.55 -17.72 17.08
C GLY A 223 -26.29 -16.86 17.13
N LEU A 224 -26.40 -15.54 17.25
CA LEU A 224 -25.22 -14.69 17.43
C LEU A 224 -24.46 -15.00 18.74
N ARG A 225 -25.17 -15.21 19.85
CA ARG A 225 -24.54 -15.64 21.12
C ARG A 225 -23.83 -16.98 20.99
N GLN A 226 -24.45 -17.96 20.33
CA GLN A 226 -23.81 -19.26 20.09
C GLN A 226 -22.56 -19.11 19.21
N ASN A 227 -22.61 -18.31 18.14
CA ASN A 227 -21.48 -18.07 17.26
C ASN A 227 -20.32 -17.36 17.99
N LEU A 228 -20.61 -16.42 18.90
CA LEU A 228 -19.59 -15.76 19.73
C LEU A 228 -18.92 -16.73 20.72
N ILE A 229 -19.69 -17.65 21.32
CA ILE A 229 -19.16 -18.71 22.18
C ILE A 229 -18.28 -19.68 21.37
N GLU A 230 -18.72 -20.08 20.17
CA GLU A 230 -17.98 -20.95 19.27
C GLU A 230 -16.64 -20.30 18.86
N LEU A 231 -16.67 -19.01 18.44
CA LEU A 231 -15.47 -18.21 18.17
C LEU A 231 -14.54 -18.12 19.40
N LYS A 232 -15.07 -17.84 20.60
CA LYS A 232 -14.24 -17.81 21.83
C LYS A 232 -13.55 -19.16 22.08
N SER A 233 -14.17 -20.28 21.70
CA SER A 233 -13.57 -21.63 21.79
C SER A 233 -12.41 -21.87 20.81
N SER A 234 -12.29 -21.08 19.73
CA SER A 234 -11.12 -21.08 18.84
C SER A 234 -10.02 -20.11 19.28
N ASN A 235 -10.09 -19.60 20.52
CA ASN A 235 -9.15 -18.67 21.14
C ASN A 235 -9.01 -17.31 20.44
N VAL A 236 -9.93 -16.88 19.55
CA VAL A 236 -9.83 -15.53 18.98
C VAL A 236 -9.91 -14.46 20.07
N ASP A 237 -9.10 -13.41 19.93
CA ASP A 237 -9.02 -12.29 20.86
C ASP A 237 -10.33 -11.50 20.91
N GLY A 238 -11.04 -11.44 19.79
CA GLY A 238 -12.21 -10.60 19.66
C GLY A 238 -12.93 -10.69 18.32
N VAL A 239 -13.80 -9.70 18.11
CA VAL A 239 -14.53 -9.50 16.87
C VAL A 239 -14.42 -8.06 16.37
N MET A 240 -14.71 -7.85 15.10
CA MET A 240 -14.73 -6.55 14.43
C MET A 240 -16.13 -6.28 13.87
N ILE A 241 -16.63 -5.06 13.96
CA ILE A 241 -17.97 -4.70 13.48
C ILE A 241 -18.01 -3.31 12.83
N GLU A 242 -18.74 -3.18 11.73
CA GLU A 242 -18.99 -1.90 11.07
C GLU A 242 -20.22 -1.19 11.67
N CYS A 243 -20.00 0.00 12.22
CA CYS A 243 -21.06 0.91 12.65
C CYS A 243 -21.52 1.76 11.46
N CYS A 244 -22.39 1.17 10.64
CA CYS A 244 -22.90 1.77 9.40
C CYS A 244 -23.77 3.00 9.68
N TRP A 245 -23.32 4.15 9.18
CA TRP A 245 -23.97 5.45 9.37
C TRP A 245 -25.45 5.43 8.94
N GLY A 246 -25.75 4.73 7.84
CA GLY A 246 -27.09 4.55 7.28
C GLY A 246 -28.05 3.64 8.07
N LEU A 247 -27.58 2.87 9.06
CA LEU A 247 -28.48 2.25 10.04
C LEU A 247 -28.83 3.20 11.19
N VAL A 248 -27.83 3.96 11.63
CA VAL A 248 -27.86 4.65 12.94
C VAL A 248 -28.47 6.05 12.85
N GLU A 249 -28.09 6.87 11.87
CA GLU A 249 -28.61 8.25 11.69
C GLU A 249 -29.59 8.33 10.50
N ASN A 250 -30.28 7.23 10.17
CA ASN A 250 -31.00 7.08 8.90
C ASN A 250 -32.07 8.17 8.64
N ASP A 251 -32.93 8.41 9.63
CA ASP A 251 -34.19 9.14 9.44
C ASP A 251 -33.97 10.66 9.30
N SER A 252 -33.06 11.22 10.11
CA SER A 252 -32.88 12.67 10.23
C SER A 252 -31.58 13.03 10.96
N PRO A 253 -30.99 14.21 10.68
CA PRO A 253 -29.85 14.75 11.43
C PRO A 253 -30.00 14.63 12.96
N HIS A 254 -28.92 14.22 13.62
CA HIS A 254 -28.78 14.06 15.07
C HIS A 254 -29.71 13.02 15.74
N LYS A 255 -30.50 12.25 14.97
CA LYS A 255 -31.34 11.18 15.49
C LYS A 255 -30.63 9.83 15.38
N TYR A 256 -29.79 9.53 16.37
CA TYR A 256 -29.00 8.30 16.43
C TYR A 256 -29.77 7.16 17.12
N ASP A 257 -29.93 6.02 16.44
CA ASP A 257 -30.38 4.76 17.05
C ASP A 257 -29.22 3.77 17.12
N TRP A 258 -28.69 3.58 18.33
CA TRP A 258 -27.63 2.61 18.64
C TRP A 258 -28.16 1.28 19.21
N SER A 259 -29.48 1.08 19.31
CA SER A 259 -30.11 0.03 20.13
C SER A 259 -29.81 -1.41 19.66
N GLY A 260 -29.50 -1.61 18.39
CA GLY A 260 -28.96 -2.87 17.87
C GLY A 260 -27.53 -3.12 18.34
N TYR A 261 -26.64 -2.15 18.10
CA TYR A 261 -25.23 -2.21 18.49
C TYR A 261 -25.02 -2.39 20.00
N VAL A 262 -25.82 -1.75 20.86
CA VAL A 262 -25.79 -1.96 22.33
C VAL A 262 -25.99 -3.42 22.70
N LYS A 263 -26.95 -4.12 22.07
CA LYS A 263 -27.20 -5.55 22.34
C LYS A 263 -26.03 -6.42 21.86
N VAL A 264 -25.45 -6.11 20.71
CA VAL A 264 -24.29 -6.84 20.18
C VAL A 264 -23.06 -6.64 21.07
N PHE A 265 -22.78 -5.41 21.52
CA PHE A 265 -21.61 -5.12 22.34
C PHE A 265 -21.71 -5.76 23.73
N GLN A 266 -22.93 -5.82 24.30
CA GLN A 266 -23.22 -6.63 25.49
C GLN A 266 -22.91 -8.12 25.25
N MET A 267 -23.36 -8.71 24.14
CA MET A 267 -23.07 -10.13 23.81
C MET A 267 -21.58 -10.41 23.62
N VAL A 268 -20.84 -9.50 23.00
CA VAL A 268 -19.37 -9.61 22.83
C VAL A 268 -18.66 -9.55 24.18
N GLN A 269 -19.06 -8.63 25.06
CA GLN A 269 -18.53 -8.55 26.42
C GLN A 269 -18.87 -9.78 27.27
N GLU A 270 -20.12 -10.28 27.22
CA GLU A 270 -20.57 -11.48 27.94
C GLU A 270 -19.86 -12.76 27.45
N ALA A 271 -19.32 -12.76 26.23
CA ALA A 271 -18.49 -13.83 25.67
C ALA A 271 -16.98 -13.68 25.98
N ASP A 272 -16.58 -12.68 26.78
CA ASP A 272 -15.18 -12.32 27.05
C ASP A 272 -14.35 -12.06 25.77
N LEU A 273 -14.97 -11.43 24.77
CA LEU A 273 -14.32 -11.07 23.52
C LEU A 273 -13.98 -9.57 23.49
N LYS A 274 -12.85 -9.21 22.87
CA LYS A 274 -12.51 -7.82 22.54
C LYS A 274 -13.25 -7.35 21.29
N LEU A 275 -13.31 -6.04 21.11
CA LEU A 275 -14.11 -5.40 20.08
C LEU A 275 -13.30 -4.34 19.33
N GLN A 276 -13.16 -4.55 18.02
CA GLN A 276 -12.77 -3.50 17.07
C GLN A 276 -14.02 -2.94 16.41
N VAL A 277 -14.07 -1.63 16.18
CA VAL A 277 -15.25 -1.00 15.57
C VAL A 277 -14.84 -0.09 14.42
N SER A 278 -15.48 -0.22 13.26
CA SER A 278 -15.26 0.69 12.12
C SER A 278 -16.38 1.72 12.01
N MET A 279 -16.01 3.01 11.96
CA MET A 279 -16.93 4.13 11.74
C MET A 279 -17.26 4.21 10.24
N ALA A 280 -18.28 3.47 9.82
CA ALA A 280 -18.59 3.27 8.41
C ALA A 280 -19.47 4.41 7.86
N PHE A 281 -18.81 5.51 7.46
CA PHE A 281 -19.39 6.68 6.78
C PHE A 281 -19.70 6.44 5.28
N HIS A 282 -20.02 5.21 4.92
CA HIS A 282 -20.14 4.76 3.54
C HIS A 282 -21.30 3.76 3.36
N GLU A 283 -21.64 3.45 2.11
CA GLU A 283 -22.54 2.36 1.75
C GLU A 283 -21.91 1.01 2.10
N CYS A 284 -22.33 0.41 3.21
CA CYS A 284 -21.85 -0.90 3.62
C CYS A 284 -22.48 -1.99 2.74
N ILE A 285 -21.66 -2.85 2.13
CA ILE A 285 -22.11 -3.94 1.26
C ILE A 285 -21.56 -5.25 1.81
N GLU A 286 -22.43 -6.14 2.28
CA GLU A 286 -21.99 -7.46 2.72
C GLU A 286 -21.74 -8.36 1.50
N SER A 287 -20.46 -8.59 1.20
CA SER A 287 -20.03 -9.46 0.11
C SER A 287 -20.65 -10.86 0.24
N ASP A 288 -20.97 -11.46 -0.91
CA ASP A 288 -21.68 -12.74 -1.03
C ASP A 288 -23.13 -12.73 -0.51
N SER A 289 -23.76 -11.55 -0.45
CA SER A 289 -25.19 -11.37 -0.14
C SER A 289 -25.79 -10.17 -0.90
N ASP A 290 -27.12 -10.08 -0.93
CA ASP A 290 -27.86 -8.92 -1.47
C ASP A 290 -27.99 -7.75 -0.46
N ILE A 291 -27.28 -7.79 0.68
CA ILE A 291 -27.43 -6.82 1.76
C ILE A 291 -26.57 -5.58 1.50
N ILE A 292 -27.27 -4.48 1.22
CA ILE A 292 -26.70 -3.14 1.02
C ILE A 292 -27.34 -2.19 2.04
N ILE A 293 -26.52 -1.58 2.87
CA ILE A 293 -26.90 -0.47 3.76
C ILE A 293 -26.40 0.81 3.10
N PRO A 294 -27.26 1.62 2.47
CA PRO A 294 -26.85 2.86 1.82
C PRO A 294 -26.51 3.95 2.85
N LEU A 295 -26.02 5.11 2.40
CA LEU A 295 -25.95 6.32 3.22
C LEU A 295 -27.36 6.70 3.77
N PRO A 296 -27.45 7.44 4.90
CA PRO A 296 -28.74 7.83 5.50
C PRO A 296 -29.74 8.41 4.51
N SER A 297 -31.03 8.08 4.66
CA SER A 297 -32.08 8.57 3.77
C SER A 297 -32.07 10.10 3.60
N TRP A 298 -31.84 10.84 4.68
CA TRP A 298 -31.77 12.32 4.64
C TRP A 298 -30.53 12.88 3.90
N ILE A 299 -29.45 12.11 3.74
CA ILE A 299 -28.30 12.44 2.89
C ILE A 299 -28.62 12.13 1.43
N LEU A 300 -29.28 10.99 1.16
CA LEU A 300 -29.76 10.63 -0.17
C LEU A 300 -30.78 11.66 -0.70
N ASP A 301 -31.54 12.30 0.17
CA ASP A 301 -32.43 13.44 -0.14
C ASP A 301 -31.65 14.69 -0.56
N VAL A 302 -30.68 15.14 0.26
CA VAL A 302 -29.82 16.28 -0.08
C VAL A 302 -29.10 16.00 -1.41
N GLY A 303 -28.67 14.76 -1.65
CA GLY A 303 -28.06 14.34 -2.90
C GLY A 303 -28.99 14.26 -4.12
N ARG A 304 -30.31 14.33 -3.94
CA ARG A 304 -31.29 14.52 -5.04
C ARG A 304 -31.38 15.99 -5.46
N GLU A 305 -31.30 16.91 -4.50
CA GLU A 305 -31.33 18.36 -4.74
C GLU A 305 -29.94 18.90 -5.18
N ASN A 306 -28.88 18.30 -4.66
CA ASN A 306 -27.49 18.75 -4.78
C ASN A 306 -26.57 17.54 -5.08
N PRO A 307 -26.58 17.01 -6.32
CA PRO A 307 -25.84 15.79 -6.68
C PRO A 307 -24.32 15.92 -6.57
N ASP A 308 -23.80 17.14 -6.42
CA ASP A 308 -22.38 17.41 -6.20
C ASP A 308 -21.88 17.13 -4.78
N ILE A 309 -22.74 16.68 -3.84
CA ILE A 309 -22.24 16.12 -2.56
C ILE A 309 -21.54 14.75 -2.74
N PHE A 310 -21.64 14.16 -3.93
CA PHE A 310 -21.11 12.84 -4.26
C PHE A 310 -19.92 12.92 -5.21
N PHE A 311 -18.99 11.97 -5.10
CA PHE A 311 -17.89 11.82 -6.05
C PHE A 311 -18.42 11.65 -7.47
N THR A 312 -17.75 12.27 -8.43
CA THR A 312 -18.28 12.48 -9.78
C THR A 312 -17.22 12.24 -10.83
N ASP A 313 -17.52 11.39 -11.80
CA ASP A 313 -16.61 11.07 -12.90
C ASP A 313 -16.71 12.05 -14.07
N ARG A 314 -15.88 11.83 -15.10
CA ARG A 314 -15.81 12.70 -16.29
C ARG A 314 -17.13 12.74 -17.10
N GLN A 315 -18.01 11.77 -16.91
CA GLN A 315 -19.32 11.68 -17.58
C GLN A 315 -20.45 12.28 -16.73
N GLY A 316 -20.14 12.78 -15.52
CA GLY A 316 -21.11 13.32 -14.58
C GLY A 316 -21.86 12.26 -13.76
N ARG A 317 -21.45 10.98 -13.84
CA ARG A 317 -22.03 9.88 -13.05
C ARG A 317 -21.61 10.06 -11.59
N ARG A 318 -22.55 9.84 -10.67
CA ARG A 318 -22.40 10.15 -9.24
C ARG A 318 -22.24 8.86 -8.44
N ASN A 319 -21.08 8.66 -7.81
CA ASN A 319 -20.87 7.56 -6.87
C ASN A 319 -21.52 7.91 -5.52
N ARG A 320 -22.63 7.24 -5.18
CA ARG A 320 -23.42 7.53 -3.98
C ARG A 320 -22.94 6.78 -2.72
N GLN A 321 -21.76 6.17 -2.79
CA GLN A 321 -21.27 5.25 -1.74
C GLN A 321 -20.60 5.98 -0.58
N CYS A 322 -20.21 7.24 -0.76
CA CYS A 322 -19.65 8.13 0.25
C CYS A 322 -19.83 9.59 -0.19
N LEU A 323 -19.61 10.55 0.70
CA LEU A 323 -19.58 11.97 0.34
C LEU A 323 -18.27 12.33 -0.38
N SER A 324 -18.33 13.29 -1.31
CA SER A 324 -17.12 13.89 -1.88
C SER A 324 -16.41 14.73 -0.82
N TRP A 325 -15.08 14.58 -0.70
CA TRP A 325 -14.25 15.42 0.19
C TRP A 325 -14.35 16.92 -0.14
N GLY A 326 -14.84 17.28 -1.34
CA GLY A 326 -15.20 18.65 -1.69
C GLY A 326 -16.26 19.30 -0.78
N VAL A 327 -17.06 18.51 -0.04
CA VAL A 327 -18.05 19.03 0.93
C VAL A 327 -17.63 18.92 2.40
N ASP A 328 -16.36 18.57 2.69
CA ASP A 328 -15.82 18.51 4.06
C ASP A 328 -16.05 19.80 4.86
N ARG A 329 -15.95 20.96 4.20
CA ARG A 329 -16.07 22.30 4.82
C ARG A 329 -17.29 23.10 4.34
N GLU A 330 -18.05 22.61 3.36
CA GLU A 330 -19.20 23.31 2.78
C GLU A 330 -20.50 22.95 3.53
N ARG A 331 -21.25 23.93 4.05
CA ARG A 331 -22.45 23.72 4.89
C ARG A 331 -23.69 23.28 4.11
N VAL A 332 -23.59 22.20 3.36
CA VAL A 332 -24.62 21.73 2.42
C VAL A 332 -25.47 20.57 2.95
N LEU A 333 -25.14 20.00 4.11
CA LEU A 333 -25.80 18.84 4.70
C LEU A 333 -26.82 19.29 5.76
N LYS A 334 -27.93 19.89 5.30
CA LYS A 334 -28.99 20.48 6.15
C LYS A 334 -28.44 21.45 7.23
N GLY A 335 -27.43 22.25 6.87
CA GLY A 335 -26.77 23.25 7.72
C GLY A 335 -25.39 22.84 8.28
N ARG A 336 -25.09 21.53 8.30
CA ARG A 336 -23.76 21.00 8.64
C ARG A 336 -22.87 20.86 7.41
N ASN A 337 -21.56 20.82 7.60
CA ASN A 337 -20.59 20.26 6.64
C ASN A 337 -20.29 18.78 6.96
N ALA A 338 -19.50 18.08 6.14
CA ALA A 338 -19.25 16.65 6.38
C ALA A 338 -18.41 16.39 7.64
N LEU A 339 -17.43 17.25 7.96
CA LEU A 339 -16.60 17.10 9.16
C LEU A 339 -17.42 17.20 10.47
N GLU A 340 -18.40 18.09 10.51
CA GLU A 340 -19.36 18.20 11.64
C GLU A 340 -20.25 16.97 11.75
N VAL A 341 -20.74 16.45 10.63
CA VAL A 341 -21.53 15.21 10.59
C VAL A 341 -20.74 14.02 11.14
N TYR A 342 -19.47 13.87 10.72
CA TYR A 342 -18.58 12.82 11.22
C TYR A 342 -18.28 13.01 12.72
N TYR A 343 -18.01 14.25 13.16
CA TYR A 343 -17.81 14.57 14.58
C TYR A 343 -19.01 14.18 15.45
N ASP A 344 -20.22 14.63 15.08
CA ASP A 344 -21.43 14.39 15.86
C ASP A 344 -21.74 12.88 15.96
N PHE A 345 -21.52 12.14 14.87
CA PHE A 345 -21.70 10.68 14.82
C PHE A 345 -20.70 9.95 15.75
N MET A 346 -19.40 10.23 15.60
CA MET A 346 -18.37 9.65 16.46
C MET A 346 -18.59 10.02 17.93
N ARG A 347 -18.99 11.25 18.22
CA ARG A 347 -19.30 11.73 19.58
C ARG A 347 -20.49 11.01 20.18
N SER A 348 -21.57 10.82 19.41
CA SER A 348 -22.75 10.05 19.81
C SER A 348 -22.38 8.59 20.12
N PHE A 349 -21.53 7.98 19.29
CA PHE A 349 -20.97 6.65 19.55
C PHE A 349 -20.15 6.63 20.86
N ARG A 350 -19.14 7.51 20.99
CA ARG A 350 -18.26 7.61 22.17
C ARG A 350 -19.04 7.73 23.48
N GLN A 351 -20.09 8.56 23.50
CA GLN A 351 -20.95 8.78 24.67
C GLN A 351 -21.88 7.58 24.95
N THR A 352 -22.41 6.92 23.91
CA THR A 352 -23.32 5.77 24.08
C THR A 352 -22.58 4.52 24.59
N PHE A 353 -21.32 4.36 24.19
CA PHE A 353 -20.50 3.18 24.51
C PHE A 353 -19.40 3.46 25.54
N GLU A 354 -19.50 4.55 26.30
CA GLU A 354 -18.50 5.02 27.28
C GLU A 354 -17.93 3.88 28.14
N CYS A 355 -18.80 3.11 28.78
CA CYS A 355 -18.39 1.99 29.64
C CYS A 355 -17.57 0.93 28.91
N PHE A 356 -17.80 0.67 27.61
CA PHE A 356 -17.04 -0.30 26.82
C PHE A 356 -15.62 0.19 26.46
N PHE A 357 -15.36 1.50 26.53
CA PHE A 357 -14.00 2.05 26.52
C PHE A 357 -13.36 1.94 27.91
N GLU A 358 -14.07 2.33 28.98
CA GLU A 358 -13.58 2.29 30.37
C GLU A 358 -13.11 0.87 30.78
N ASN A 359 -13.92 -0.15 30.48
CA ASN A 359 -13.60 -1.56 30.76
C ASN A 359 -12.70 -2.23 29.70
N LYS A 360 -12.32 -1.50 28.65
CA LYS A 360 -11.45 -1.97 27.55
C LYS A 360 -12.01 -3.22 26.84
N THR A 361 -13.33 -3.29 26.64
CA THR A 361 -13.92 -4.19 25.64
C THR A 361 -13.64 -3.66 24.24
N ILE A 362 -13.87 -2.36 23.99
CA ILE A 362 -13.41 -1.69 22.77
C ILE A 362 -11.90 -1.47 22.88
N VAL A 363 -11.14 -1.92 21.88
CA VAL A 363 -9.66 -1.84 21.87
C VAL A 363 -9.10 -0.90 20.80
N SER A 364 -9.82 -0.72 19.69
CA SER A 364 -9.44 0.18 18.61
C SER A 364 -10.66 0.61 17.78
N VAL A 365 -10.54 1.78 17.14
CA VAL A 365 -11.56 2.31 16.22
C VAL A 365 -10.94 2.53 14.85
N GLU A 366 -11.49 1.88 13.82
CA GLU A 366 -11.16 2.19 12.42
C GLU A 366 -12.05 3.35 11.94
N ILE A 367 -11.48 4.29 11.19
CA ILE A 367 -12.18 5.45 10.66
C ILE A 367 -12.33 5.29 9.14
N GLY A 368 -13.58 5.21 8.65
CA GLY A 368 -13.87 5.10 7.23
C GLY A 368 -13.71 6.43 6.51
N LEU A 369 -12.81 6.52 5.52
CA LEU A 369 -12.42 7.77 4.84
C LEU A 369 -12.84 7.86 3.36
N GLY A 370 -13.75 6.99 2.94
CA GLY A 370 -14.20 6.90 1.56
C GLY A 370 -15.09 5.68 1.31
N ALA A 371 -15.30 5.33 0.05
CA ALA A 371 -16.06 4.13 -0.32
C ALA A 371 -15.36 2.87 0.25
N ARG A 372 -16.15 1.91 0.76
CA ARG A 372 -15.64 0.68 1.41
C ARG A 372 -14.78 0.93 2.66
N GLY A 373 -14.91 2.13 3.26
CA GLY A 373 -14.10 2.63 4.38
C GLY A 373 -12.67 3.06 3.99
N GLU A 374 -12.28 2.88 2.74
CA GLU A 374 -10.90 3.02 2.28
C GLU A 374 -10.56 4.48 1.96
N LEU A 375 -9.37 4.96 2.38
CA LEU A 375 -8.84 6.27 2.01
C LEU A 375 -8.37 6.26 0.54
N GLN A 376 -9.34 6.34 -0.37
CA GLN A 376 -9.13 6.46 -1.81
C GLN A 376 -10.38 7.06 -2.50
N TYR A 377 -10.17 7.63 -3.68
CA TYR A 377 -11.27 7.96 -4.58
C TYR A 377 -11.92 6.67 -5.12
N PRO A 378 -13.25 6.66 -5.41
CA PRO A 378 -13.96 5.50 -5.98
C PRO A 378 -13.66 5.29 -7.49
N SER A 379 -12.37 5.21 -7.85
CA SER A 379 -11.87 5.24 -9.23
C SER A 379 -12.17 4.00 -10.06
N HIS A 380 -12.62 2.91 -9.44
CA HIS A 380 -12.81 1.60 -10.03
C HIS A 380 -14.17 0.98 -9.63
N CYS A 381 -15.23 1.79 -9.65
CA CYS A 381 -16.56 1.38 -9.22
C CYS A 381 -17.24 0.46 -10.24
N LYS A 382 -17.52 -0.79 -9.85
CA LYS A 382 -18.16 -1.82 -10.70
C LYS A 382 -19.51 -1.38 -11.27
N THR A 383 -20.32 -0.64 -10.49
CA THR A 383 -21.65 -0.17 -10.93
C THR A 383 -21.57 0.90 -12.03
N HIS A 384 -20.43 1.56 -12.21
CA HIS A 384 -20.17 2.47 -13.33
C HIS A 384 -19.57 1.76 -14.56
N GLY A 385 -19.49 0.42 -14.53
CA GLY A 385 -18.96 -0.40 -15.63
C GLY A 385 -17.45 -0.63 -15.60
N TRP A 386 -16.77 -0.35 -14.48
CA TRP A 386 -15.36 -0.74 -14.33
C TRP A 386 -15.21 -2.26 -14.24
N ILE A 387 -14.23 -2.79 -14.98
CA ILE A 387 -13.85 -4.20 -15.01
C ILE A 387 -12.35 -4.28 -14.73
N TYR A 388 -11.95 -5.15 -13.80
CA TYR A 388 -10.54 -5.42 -13.52
C TYR A 388 -9.83 -5.99 -14.77
N PRO A 389 -8.64 -5.48 -15.16
CA PRO A 389 -7.75 -4.57 -14.45
C PRO A 389 -7.67 -3.17 -15.10
N GLY A 390 -8.80 -2.54 -15.41
CA GLY A 390 -8.85 -1.20 -16.01
C GLY A 390 -8.24 -0.10 -15.14
N ILE A 391 -7.65 0.94 -15.76
CA ILE A 391 -6.95 2.04 -15.05
C ILE A 391 -7.83 2.94 -14.18
N GLY A 392 -9.16 2.84 -14.28
CA GLY A 392 -10.07 3.68 -13.54
C GLY A 392 -10.31 5.07 -14.16
N GLU A 393 -11.06 5.93 -13.47
CA GLU A 393 -11.23 7.35 -13.84
C GLU A 393 -11.08 8.26 -12.61
N PHE A 394 -10.53 9.47 -12.80
CA PHE A 394 -10.48 10.49 -11.76
C PHE A 394 -11.90 10.91 -11.33
N GLN A 395 -12.14 11.04 -10.03
CA GLN A 395 -13.48 11.27 -9.45
C GLN A 395 -13.73 12.73 -9.01
N CYS A 396 -13.01 13.68 -9.62
CA CYS A 396 -12.91 15.08 -9.21
C CYS A 396 -13.87 16.06 -9.91
N PHE A 397 -14.95 15.58 -10.54
CA PHE A 397 -15.78 16.40 -11.43
C PHE A 397 -17.02 17.03 -10.76
N ASP A 398 -17.14 16.95 -9.43
CA ASP A 398 -18.17 17.69 -8.69
C ASP A 398 -17.82 19.19 -8.60
N LYS A 399 -18.84 20.06 -8.44
CA LYS A 399 -18.62 21.51 -8.47
C LYS A 399 -17.72 22.05 -7.35
N TYR A 400 -17.66 21.41 -6.18
CA TYR A 400 -16.85 21.88 -5.05
C TYR A 400 -15.38 21.52 -5.27
N THR A 401 -15.13 20.29 -5.71
CA THR A 401 -13.80 19.81 -6.07
C THR A 401 -13.23 20.56 -7.28
N LEU A 402 -14.04 20.86 -8.31
CA LEU A 402 -13.63 21.69 -9.45
C LEU A 402 -13.37 23.16 -9.04
N LYS A 403 -14.19 23.73 -8.15
CA LYS A 403 -13.96 25.05 -7.54
C LYS A 403 -12.61 25.07 -6.80
N HIS A 404 -12.30 24.03 -6.03
CA HIS A 404 -11.03 23.92 -5.30
C HIS A 404 -9.82 23.78 -6.25
N LEU A 405 -9.93 22.96 -7.31
CA LEU A 405 -8.90 22.85 -8.36
C LEU A 405 -8.60 24.19 -9.03
N LYS A 406 -9.65 24.97 -9.35
CA LYS A 406 -9.50 26.31 -9.92
C LYS A 406 -8.78 27.25 -8.95
N SER A 407 -9.18 27.29 -7.68
CA SER A 407 -8.51 28.09 -6.65
C SER A 407 -7.04 27.70 -6.44
N ALA A 408 -6.73 26.41 -6.47
CA ALA A 408 -5.35 25.92 -6.36
C ALA A 408 -4.50 26.33 -7.59
N ALA A 409 -5.07 26.35 -8.78
CA ALA A 409 -4.39 26.77 -10.01
C ALA A 409 -4.16 28.30 -10.06
N GLU A 410 -5.14 29.08 -9.61
CA GLU A 410 -5.01 30.53 -9.41
C GLU A 410 -3.90 30.86 -8.39
N ALA A 411 -3.90 30.19 -7.22
CA ALA A 411 -2.86 30.33 -6.21
C ALA A 411 -1.47 29.84 -6.68
N ARG A 412 -1.40 28.94 -7.67
CA ARG A 412 -0.16 28.48 -8.29
C ARG A 412 0.46 29.50 -9.25
N GLY A 413 -0.33 30.48 -9.70
CA GLY A 413 0.02 31.43 -10.77
C GLY A 413 -0.25 30.91 -12.19
N CYS A 414 -0.99 29.80 -12.33
CA CYS A 414 -1.29 29.14 -13.61
C CYS A 414 -2.81 28.88 -13.73
N PRO A 415 -3.66 29.91 -13.80
CA PRO A 415 -5.12 29.77 -13.72
C PRO A 415 -5.70 28.87 -14.82
N GLU A 416 -5.03 28.73 -15.96
CA GLU A 416 -5.41 27.83 -17.04
C GLU A 416 -5.31 26.34 -16.67
N TRP A 417 -4.56 26.00 -15.61
CA TRP A 417 -4.49 24.64 -15.04
C TRP A 417 -5.69 24.31 -14.13
N GLY A 418 -6.62 25.26 -13.91
CA GLY A 418 -7.83 25.12 -13.07
C GLY A 418 -8.92 24.24 -13.69
N ARG A 419 -8.55 23.08 -14.23
CA ARG A 419 -9.40 22.14 -14.97
C ARG A 419 -8.92 20.70 -14.77
N ALA A 420 -9.82 19.74 -14.82
CA ALA A 420 -9.49 18.31 -14.80
C ALA A 420 -8.75 17.88 -16.09
N PRO A 421 -7.93 16.81 -16.04
CA PRO A 421 -7.10 16.38 -17.16
C PRO A 421 -7.91 15.84 -18.34
N LEU A 422 -7.33 16.02 -19.54
CA LEU A 422 -7.85 15.50 -20.79
C LEU A 422 -7.08 14.23 -21.20
N ASN A 423 -7.66 13.45 -22.10
CA ASN A 423 -7.04 12.26 -22.71
C ASN A 423 -6.62 11.17 -21.70
N THR A 424 -7.40 11.04 -20.63
CA THR A 424 -7.23 10.07 -19.53
C THR A 424 -7.76 8.65 -19.83
N GLY A 425 -8.23 8.40 -21.06
CA GLY A 425 -8.99 7.18 -21.38
C GLY A 425 -10.38 7.17 -20.73
N HIS A 426 -10.83 5.97 -20.38
CA HIS A 426 -12.05 5.63 -19.63
C HIS A 426 -11.74 4.51 -18.63
N TYR A 427 -12.68 4.16 -17.74
CA TYR A 427 -12.50 3.17 -16.64
C TYR A 427 -11.71 1.90 -17.02
N ASN A 428 -11.91 1.38 -18.24
CA ASN A 428 -11.39 0.10 -18.74
C ASN A 428 -10.25 0.23 -19.77
N SER A 429 -9.71 1.43 -20.00
CA SER A 429 -8.52 1.60 -20.87
C SER A 429 -7.27 0.98 -20.24
N GLY A 430 -6.28 0.64 -21.07
CA GLY A 430 -4.92 0.34 -20.64
C GLY A 430 -4.06 1.61 -20.46
N PRO A 431 -3.00 1.60 -19.62
CA PRO A 431 -2.17 2.78 -19.35
C PRO A 431 -1.54 3.43 -20.60
N GLN A 432 -1.24 2.64 -21.63
CA GLN A 432 -0.61 3.14 -22.87
C GLN A 432 -1.62 3.66 -23.91
N GLU A 433 -2.91 3.38 -23.74
CA GLU A 433 -3.98 3.84 -24.63
C GLU A 433 -4.42 5.27 -24.26
N ALA A 434 -4.32 5.61 -22.98
CA ALA A 434 -4.60 6.93 -22.45
C ALA A 434 -3.35 7.83 -22.52
N PHE A 435 -3.36 8.86 -23.36
CA PHE A 435 -2.24 9.81 -23.53
C PHE A 435 -1.82 10.51 -22.22
N PHE A 436 -2.72 10.64 -21.24
CA PHE A 436 -2.34 11.15 -19.92
C PHE A 436 -1.34 10.21 -19.21
N PHE A 437 -1.52 8.89 -19.35
CA PHE A 437 -0.80 7.85 -18.58
C PHE A 437 0.29 7.11 -19.37
N CYS A 438 0.37 7.25 -20.69
CA CYS A 438 1.36 6.54 -21.51
C CYS A 438 2.80 7.04 -21.27
N ASP A 439 3.81 6.29 -21.73
CA ASP A 439 5.21 6.67 -21.55
C ASP A 439 5.55 8.00 -22.26
N GLY A 440 5.98 9.00 -21.48
CA GLY A 440 6.20 10.37 -21.97
C GLY A 440 4.93 11.23 -22.06
N GLY A 441 3.79 10.70 -21.61
CA GLY A 441 2.48 11.36 -21.53
C GLY A 441 2.40 12.50 -20.51
N GLU A 442 1.18 12.97 -20.27
CA GLU A 442 0.95 14.22 -19.51
C GLU A 442 1.21 14.09 -18.00
N TYR A 443 1.04 12.90 -17.39
CA TYR A 443 1.21 12.68 -15.94
C TYR A 443 2.55 13.20 -15.37
N ASN A 444 3.61 13.16 -16.19
CA ASN A 444 4.97 13.53 -15.79
C ASN A 444 5.36 14.97 -16.22
N ARG A 445 4.46 15.70 -16.90
CA ARG A 445 4.66 17.08 -17.35
C ARG A 445 4.21 18.08 -16.29
N PHE A 446 4.48 19.37 -16.49
CA PHE A 446 4.20 20.42 -15.48
C PHE A 446 2.74 20.44 -15.01
N TYR A 447 1.79 20.36 -15.95
CA TYR A 447 0.37 20.33 -15.63
C TYR A 447 -0.05 19.02 -14.94
N GLY A 448 0.35 17.86 -15.48
CA GLY A 448 0.05 16.56 -14.85
C GLY A 448 0.62 16.44 -13.44
N ARG A 449 1.86 16.89 -13.21
CA ARG A 449 2.50 16.96 -11.88
C ARG A 449 1.74 17.88 -10.92
N PHE A 450 1.25 19.03 -11.39
CA PHE A 450 0.42 19.92 -10.59
C PHE A 450 -0.91 19.25 -10.21
N PHE A 451 -1.63 18.70 -11.20
CA PHE A 451 -2.93 18.08 -10.98
C PHE A 451 -2.84 16.87 -10.05
N LEU A 452 -1.88 15.96 -10.28
CA LEU A 452 -1.70 14.76 -9.45
C LEU A 452 -1.27 15.12 -8.02
N ASN A 453 -0.41 16.13 -7.85
CA ASN A 453 -0.05 16.60 -6.52
C ASN A 453 -1.27 17.19 -5.77
N TRP A 454 -2.10 18.00 -6.45
CA TRP A 454 -3.34 18.53 -5.89
C TRP A 454 -4.36 17.42 -5.55
N TYR A 455 -4.56 16.44 -6.43
CA TYR A 455 -5.50 15.34 -6.27
C TYR A 455 -5.08 14.40 -5.12
N SER A 456 -3.79 14.07 -5.01
CA SER A 456 -3.26 13.32 -3.86
C SER A 456 -3.22 14.12 -2.57
N GLN A 457 -3.01 15.44 -2.63
CA GLN A 457 -3.04 16.29 -1.44
C GLN A 457 -4.46 16.39 -0.88
N MET A 458 -5.50 16.42 -1.73
CA MET A 458 -6.90 16.37 -1.28
C MET A 458 -7.22 15.11 -0.47
N LEU A 459 -6.71 13.95 -0.88
CA LEU A 459 -6.79 12.69 -0.14
C LEU A 459 -6.11 12.80 1.23
N ILE A 460 -4.90 13.35 1.28
CA ILE A 460 -4.13 13.53 2.51
C ILE A 460 -4.81 14.53 3.45
N ASP A 461 -5.29 15.65 2.92
CA ASP A 461 -5.98 16.72 3.66
C ASP A 461 -7.30 16.21 4.26
N HIS A 462 -8.07 15.39 3.53
CA HIS A 462 -9.28 14.76 4.06
C HIS A 462 -8.94 13.86 5.25
N GLY A 463 -8.01 12.92 5.07
CA GLY A 463 -7.59 11.99 6.12
C GLY A 463 -7.05 12.71 7.37
N ASP A 464 -6.22 13.73 7.19
CA ASP A 464 -5.69 14.55 8.29
C ASP A 464 -6.80 15.26 9.08
N GLN A 465 -7.83 15.77 8.40
CA GLN A 465 -8.94 16.48 9.03
C GLN A 465 -9.87 15.54 9.79
N VAL A 466 -10.31 14.44 9.18
CA VAL A 466 -11.20 13.48 9.84
C VAL A 466 -10.49 12.81 11.01
N LEU A 467 -9.20 12.46 10.87
CA LEU A 467 -8.41 11.91 12.00
C LEU A 467 -8.17 12.94 13.11
N SER A 468 -7.94 14.22 12.80
CA SER A 468 -7.86 15.27 13.83
C SER A 468 -9.14 15.35 14.66
N VAL A 469 -10.30 15.22 14.01
CA VAL A 469 -11.62 15.21 14.66
C VAL A 469 -11.85 13.91 15.44
N ALA A 470 -11.47 12.76 14.88
CA ALA A 470 -11.58 11.45 15.54
C ALA A 470 -10.69 11.33 16.78
N ASN A 471 -9.45 11.84 16.74
CA ASN A 471 -8.51 11.85 17.86
C ASN A 471 -9.03 12.66 19.07
N ILE A 472 -9.82 13.72 18.85
CA ILE A 472 -10.48 14.48 19.92
C ILE A 472 -11.63 13.69 20.55
N VAL A 473 -12.33 12.86 19.77
CA VAL A 473 -13.46 12.06 20.27
C VAL A 473 -12.99 10.79 20.97
N PHE A 474 -11.96 10.13 20.42
CA PHE A 474 -11.46 8.82 20.86
C PHE A 474 -10.13 8.92 21.62
N GLU A 475 -9.93 10.00 22.37
CA GLU A 475 -8.72 10.21 23.18
C GLU A 475 -8.37 8.96 24.01
N GLY A 476 -7.11 8.54 23.93
CA GLY A 476 -6.60 7.32 24.58
C GLY A 476 -6.89 5.99 23.86
N THR A 477 -7.69 5.98 22.79
CA THR A 477 -7.96 4.77 21.98
C THR A 477 -7.08 4.75 20.71
N LYS A 478 -6.62 3.57 20.29
CA LYS A 478 -5.84 3.46 19.05
C LYS A 478 -6.77 3.57 17.83
N LEU A 479 -6.55 4.60 17.01
CA LEU A 479 -7.21 4.77 15.72
C LEU A 479 -6.50 3.99 14.61
N PHE A 480 -7.25 3.55 13.62
CA PHE A 480 -6.76 2.97 12.36
C PHE A 480 -7.48 3.61 11.16
N ILE A 481 -6.84 3.60 9.99
CA ILE A 481 -7.51 3.83 8.70
C ILE A 481 -7.24 2.68 7.75
N LYS A 482 -8.07 2.52 6.72
CA LYS A 482 -7.94 1.46 5.73
C LYS A 482 -7.39 2.00 4.40
N ILE A 483 -6.38 1.34 3.82
CA ILE A 483 -5.83 1.64 2.49
C ILE A 483 -5.95 0.41 1.58
N SER A 484 -6.33 0.64 0.32
CA SER A 484 -6.56 -0.42 -0.67
C SER A 484 -5.31 -0.78 -1.46
N GLY A 485 -5.08 -2.08 -1.69
CA GLY A 485 -3.98 -2.60 -2.50
C GLY A 485 -4.20 -2.45 -4.01
N VAL A 486 -4.06 -1.23 -4.53
CA VAL A 486 -4.20 -0.91 -5.97
C VAL A 486 -2.96 -1.36 -6.76
N HIS A 487 -2.85 -2.67 -6.95
CA HIS A 487 -1.65 -3.37 -7.43
C HIS A 487 -1.55 -3.56 -8.96
N TRP A 488 -2.57 -3.16 -9.71
CA TRP A 488 -2.62 -3.30 -11.17
C TRP A 488 -2.08 -2.05 -11.85
N SER A 489 -1.45 -2.20 -13.03
CA SER A 489 -0.57 -1.18 -13.64
C SER A 489 0.68 -0.80 -12.82
N TYR A 490 0.95 -1.40 -11.65
CA TYR A 490 2.11 -1.06 -10.80
C TYR A 490 3.47 -1.24 -11.50
N LYS A 491 3.60 -2.16 -12.47
CA LYS A 491 4.83 -2.33 -13.27
C LYS A 491 4.93 -1.35 -14.46
N THR A 492 4.03 -0.37 -14.61
CA THR A 492 4.15 0.71 -15.62
C THR A 492 4.74 1.97 -15.01
N SER A 493 5.48 2.75 -15.80
CA SER A 493 6.12 4.01 -15.38
C SER A 493 5.16 5.00 -14.68
N SER A 494 3.88 4.94 -15.04
CA SER A 494 2.83 5.85 -14.59
C SER A 494 1.91 5.31 -13.49
N HIS A 495 1.98 4.03 -13.11
CA HIS A 495 1.16 3.44 -12.04
C HIS A 495 -0.34 3.84 -12.14
N ALA A 496 -0.91 3.81 -13.35
CA ALA A 496 -2.10 4.59 -13.70
C ALA A 496 -3.34 4.39 -12.79
N ALA A 497 -3.54 3.17 -12.25
CA ALA A 497 -4.65 2.89 -11.33
C ALA A 497 -4.46 3.50 -9.94
N GLU A 498 -3.23 3.54 -9.43
CA GLU A 498 -2.89 4.23 -8.18
C GLU A 498 -3.16 5.74 -8.32
N LEU A 499 -2.76 6.32 -9.46
CA LEU A 499 -3.02 7.73 -9.75
C LEU A 499 -4.52 8.08 -9.76
N THR A 500 -5.38 7.25 -10.37
CA THR A 500 -6.84 7.53 -10.37
C THR A 500 -7.47 7.31 -9.00
N ALA A 501 -6.97 6.35 -8.21
CA ALA A 501 -7.37 6.12 -6.81
C ALA A 501 -6.92 7.25 -5.85
N GLY A 502 -5.93 8.05 -6.25
CA GLY A 502 -5.42 9.21 -5.49
C GLY A 502 -4.02 9.02 -4.91
N PHE A 503 -3.45 7.82 -5.00
CA PHE A 503 -2.08 7.53 -4.60
C PHE A 503 -1.14 8.03 -5.70
N TYR A 504 -0.43 9.15 -5.47
CA TYR A 504 0.55 9.68 -6.44
C TYR A 504 1.88 8.89 -6.40
N ASN A 505 1.78 7.57 -6.51
CA ASN A 505 2.90 6.67 -6.72
C ASN A 505 3.29 6.72 -8.20
N VAL A 506 4.57 6.81 -8.52
CA VAL A 506 5.13 6.57 -9.86
C VAL A 506 6.53 5.99 -9.71
N ALA A 507 7.10 5.42 -10.77
CA ALA A 507 8.40 4.73 -10.75
C ALA A 507 9.62 5.57 -10.29
N ASN A 508 9.44 6.86 -9.98
CA ASN A 508 10.43 7.76 -9.38
C ASN A 508 9.88 8.67 -8.25
N ARG A 509 8.72 8.36 -7.65
CA ARG A 509 8.12 9.06 -6.50
C ARG A 509 7.28 8.09 -5.68
N ASP A 510 7.63 7.91 -4.41
CA ASP A 510 6.80 7.19 -3.46
C ASP A 510 5.46 7.93 -3.24
N GLY A 511 4.35 7.25 -3.56
CA GLY A 511 2.99 7.73 -3.34
C GLY A 511 2.55 7.72 -1.88
N TYR A 512 3.00 6.72 -1.12
CA TYR A 512 2.50 6.40 0.21
C TYR A 512 3.22 7.15 1.32
N ALA A 513 4.51 7.47 1.17
CA ALA A 513 5.30 8.23 2.17
C ALA A 513 4.60 9.50 2.70
N SER A 514 3.82 10.20 1.86
CA SER A 514 3.08 11.41 2.29
C SER A 514 1.83 11.09 3.13
N ILE A 515 1.18 9.96 2.87
CA ILE A 515 0.03 9.46 3.64
C ILE A 515 0.54 8.87 4.97
N LEU A 516 1.61 8.08 4.93
CA LEU A 516 2.27 7.51 6.11
C LEU A 516 2.74 8.62 7.06
N LYS A 517 3.35 9.70 6.53
CA LYS A 517 3.70 10.89 7.33
C LYS A 517 2.50 11.56 8.00
N MET A 518 1.33 11.55 7.36
CA MET A 518 0.07 12.05 7.95
C MET A 518 -0.43 11.11 9.07
N LEU A 519 -0.38 9.79 8.87
CA LEU A 519 -0.74 8.82 9.91
C LEU A 519 0.18 8.88 11.14
N ALA A 520 1.49 9.01 10.93
CA ALA A 520 2.46 9.19 12.00
C ALA A 520 2.20 10.49 12.79
N LYS A 521 1.88 11.61 12.11
CA LYS A 521 1.43 12.86 12.75
C LYS A 521 0.17 12.65 13.59
N GLN A 522 -0.77 11.83 13.13
CA GLN A 522 -2.06 11.55 13.78
C GLN A 522 -2.01 10.35 14.76
N ASN A 523 -0.83 9.78 15.06
CA ASN A 523 -0.63 8.54 15.84
C ASN A 523 -1.54 7.36 15.39
N SER A 524 -1.98 7.37 14.13
CA SER A 524 -2.97 6.43 13.61
C SER A 524 -2.29 5.21 13.02
N GLY A 525 -2.84 4.03 13.27
CA GLY A 525 -2.44 2.79 12.63
C GLY A 525 -2.97 2.67 11.19
N LEU A 526 -2.45 1.67 10.48
CA LEU A 526 -2.80 1.38 9.09
C LEU A 526 -3.40 -0.03 8.99
N ASN A 527 -4.62 -0.16 8.53
CA ASN A 527 -5.19 -1.42 8.05
C ASN A 527 -4.91 -1.56 6.54
N PHE A 528 -4.10 -2.55 6.17
CA PHE A 528 -3.77 -2.85 4.77
C PHE A 528 -4.06 -4.31 4.48
N ALA A 529 -4.96 -4.59 3.54
CA ALA A 529 -5.48 -5.94 3.33
C ALA A 529 -4.47 -6.85 2.60
N THR A 530 -4.25 -8.05 3.16
CA THR A 530 -3.34 -9.07 2.60
C THR A 530 -3.81 -9.54 1.22
N PHE A 531 -2.87 -9.68 0.29
CA PHE A 531 -3.19 -9.98 -1.11
C PHE A 531 -3.59 -11.44 -1.36
N GLU A 532 -4.33 -11.65 -2.46
CA GLU A 532 -4.92 -12.93 -2.84
C GLU A 532 -4.47 -13.32 -4.26
N PRO A 533 -3.51 -14.26 -4.42
CA PRO A 533 -2.97 -14.64 -5.74
C PRO A 533 -3.97 -15.33 -6.70
N SER A 534 -5.14 -15.76 -6.22
CA SER A 534 -6.09 -16.52 -7.05
C SER A 534 -6.64 -15.70 -8.22
N GLN A 535 -6.54 -16.27 -9.44
CA GLN A 535 -6.89 -15.70 -10.76
C GLN A 535 -5.89 -14.72 -11.43
N GLN A 536 -4.64 -14.60 -10.95
CA GLN A 536 -3.62 -13.81 -11.69
C GLN A 536 -3.22 -14.41 -13.06
N GLU A 537 -3.40 -15.72 -13.26
CA GLU A 537 -2.78 -16.50 -14.34
C GLU A 537 -3.30 -16.16 -15.76
N ASN A 538 -4.40 -15.42 -15.89
CA ASN A 538 -4.96 -15.02 -17.20
C ASN A 538 -4.65 -13.56 -17.60
N PHE A 539 -4.02 -12.75 -16.74
CA PHE A 539 -3.88 -11.29 -16.93
C PHE A 539 -2.45 -10.83 -17.22
N PHE A 540 -1.72 -11.54 -18.09
CA PHE A 540 -0.33 -11.23 -18.50
C PHE A 540 -0.06 -9.77 -18.90
N ASN A 541 -1.07 -9.06 -19.45
CA ASN A 541 -0.93 -7.67 -19.89
C ASN A 541 -1.14 -6.62 -18.78
N ALA A 542 -1.61 -7.01 -17.59
CA ALA A 542 -2.09 -6.09 -16.56
C ALA A 542 -1.00 -5.44 -15.68
N GLN A 543 0.27 -5.83 -15.87
CA GLN A 543 1.43 -5.22 -15.21
C GLN A 543 1.31 -5.20 -13.67
N LEU A 544 0.82 -6.31 -13.10
CA LEU A 544 0.52 -6.48 -11.68
C LEU A 544 1.80 -6.59 -10.84
N SER A 545 1.83 -6.04 -9.62
CA SER A 545 2.88 -6.35 -8.63
C SER A 545 2.42 -6.24 -7.16
N PRO A 546 1.40 -7.00 -6.73
CA PRO A 546 0.85 -6.89 -5.38
C PRO A 546 1.89 -7.11 -4.27
N ALA A 547 2.77 -8.11 -4.39
CA ALA A 547 3.86 -8.30 -3.42
C ALA A 547 4.84 -7.10 -3.37
N GLY A 548 5.02 -6.38 -4.48
CA GLY A 548 5.85 -5.17 -4.53
C GLY A 548 5.18 -3.96 -3.88
N LEU A 549 3.87 -3.79 -4.10
CA LEU A 549 3.06 -2.76 -3.44
C LEU A 549 2.98 -3.01 -1.93
N GLN A 550 2.70 -4.25 -1.54
CA GLN A 550 2.66 -4.69 -0.15
C GLN A 550 4.02 -4.46 0.54
N TRP A 551 5.12 -4.80 -0.12
CA TRP A 551 6.46 -4.49 0.37
C TRP A 551 6.68 -2.97 0.55
N GLN A 552 6.31 -2.14 -0.44
CA GLN A 552 6.43 -0.67 -0.32
C GLN A 552 5.63 -0.13 0.87
N VAL A 553 4.37 -0.53 1.01
CA VAL A 553 3.46 0.01 2.03
C VAL A 553 3.82 -0.48 3.44
N LEU A 554 4.16 -1.77 3.61
CA LEU A 554 4.50 -2.32 4.92
C LEU A 554 5.83 -1.76 5.45
N ASN A 555 6.91 -1.79 4.65
CA ASN A 555 8.22 -1.29 5.10
C ASN A 555 8.17 0.21 5.38
N GLY A 556 7.57 1.02 4.49
CA GLY A 556 7.42 2.46 4.74
C GLY A 556 6.57 2.79 5.97
N ALA A 557 5.60 1.95 6.33
CA ALA A 557 4.81 2.11 7.54
C ALA A 557 5.61 1.74 8.80
N TRP A 558 6.35 0.62 8.78
CA TRP A 558 7.23 0.22 9.87
C TRP A 558 8.39 1.22 10.10
N GLU A 559 9.06 1.69 9.04
CA GLU A 559 10.06 2.78 9.10
C GLU A 559 9.49 4.08 9.71
N ALA A 560 8.19 4.35 9.52
CA ALA A 560 7.49 5.48 10.10
C ALA A 560 6.93 5.23 11.53
N GLY A 561 7.18 4.05 12.11
CA GLY A 561 6.68 3.65 13.45
C GLY A 561 5.17 3.39 13.50
N ILE A 562 4.52 3.13 12.37
CA ILE A 562 3.06 2.98 12.27
C ILE A 562 2.67 1.54 12.58
N SER A 563 1.73 1.38 13.51
CA SER A 563 1.13 0.08 13.85
C SER A 563 0.28 -0.42 12.67
N ILE A 564 0.62 -1.57 12.09
CA ILE A 564 -0.08 -2.13 10.93
C ILE A 564 -1.03 -3.25 11.36
N SER A 565 -2.28 -3.22 10.93
CA SER A 565 -3.19 -4.36 10.93
C SER A 565 -3.46 -4.85 9.50
N SER A 566 -3.91 -6.10 9.36
CA SER A 566 -4.36 -6.63 8.06
C SER A 566 -5.70 -7.34 8.19
N SER A 567 -6.35 -7.52 7.05
CA SER A 567 -7.52 -8.37 6.84
C SER A 567 -7.43 -9.08 5.50
N ASN A 568 -8.09 -10.23 5.37
CA ASN A 568 -8.23 -10.94 4.09
C ASN A 568 -9.32 -10.31 3.21
N VAL A 569 -9.06 -10.19 1.91
CA VAL A 569 -9.96 -9.54 0.93
C VAL A 569 -11.19 -10.40 0.59
N ARG A 570 -11.09 -11.73 0.77
CA ARG A 570 -12.15 -12.73 0.53
C ARG A 570 -12.08 -13.81 1.61
N PRO A 571 -13.21 -14.44 2.00
CA PRO A 571 -13.17 -15.65 2.82
C PRO A 571 -12.35 -16.74 2.13
N CYS A 572 -11.46 -17.39 2.87
CA CYS A 572 -10.64 -18.50 2.39
C CYS A 572 -10.34 -19.44 3.57
N TYR A 573 -10.42 -20.74 3.31
CA TYR A 573 -10.29 -21.80 4.31
C TYR A 573 -9.09 -22.71 4.03
N ASP A 574 -8.31 -22.41 2.98
CA ASP A 574 -7.20 -23.22 2.52
C ASP A 574 -5.95 -23.01 3.39
N ARG A 575 -5.34 -24.10 3.85
CA ARG A 575 -4.11 -24.06 4.66
C ARG A 575 -2.96 -23.30 3.98
N ASP A 576 -2.86 -23.43 2.66
CA ASP A 576 -1.93 -22.70 1.79
C ASP A 576 -2.12 -21.18 1.82
N TYR A 577 -3.34 -20.69 2.09
CA TYR A 577 -3.62 -19.28 2.27
C TYR A 577 -3.23 -18.81 3.67
N TYR A 578 -3.65 -19.54 4.72
CA TYR A 578 -3.27 -19.23 6.10
C TYR A 578 -1.74 -19.17 6.29
N ILE A 579 -0.98 -20.06 5.64
CA ILE A 579 0.49 -20.04 5.63
C ILE A 579 1.06 -18.75 5.02
N ARG A 580 0.43 -18.20 3.98
CA ARG A 580 0.86 -16.92 3.36
C ARG A 580 0.51 -15.74 4.25
N VAL A 581 -0.70 -15.72 4.83
CA VAL A 581 -1.10 -14.70 5.82
C VAL A 581 -0.14 -14.70 7.01
N LEU A 582 0.27 -15.86 7.51
CA LEU A 582 1.27 -15.99 8.57
C LEU A 582 2.66 -15.44 8.17
N ALA A 583 3.13 -15.74 6.96
CA ALA A 583 4.42 -15.25 6.46
C ALA A 583 4.42 -13.72 6.25
N ASP A 584 3.30 -13.15 5.78
CA ASP A 584 3.11 -11.70 5.66
C ASP A 584 2.94 -11.02 7.03
N ALA A 585 2.32 -11.71 8.00
CA ALA A 585 2.05 -11.18 9.33
C ALA A 585 3.28 -11.17 10.24
N LYS A 586 4.19 -12.14 10.05
CA LYS A 586 5.45 -12.33 10.79
C LYS A 586 6.59 -12.65 9.81
N PRO A 587 7.14 -11.66 9.06
CA PRO A 587 8.22 -11.92 8.12
C PRO A 587 9.47 -12.44 8.84
N PHE A 588 9.79 -13.73 8.64
CA PHE A 588 10.83 -14.44 9.39
C PHE A 588 12.25 -13.86 9.21
N ASP A 589 12.52 -13.30 8.03
CA ASP A 589 13.83 -12.76 7.65
C ASP A 589 13.91 -11.21 7.85
N ASP A 590 12.97 -10.61 8.58
CA ASP A 590 13.02 -9.17 8.94
C ASP A 590 14.09 -8.91 10.02
N PRO A 591 15.07 -8.01 9.79
CA PRO A 591 16.20 -7.82 10.68
C PRO A 591 15.88 -7.03 11.96
N ASP A 592 14.77 -6.30 11.97
CA ASP A 592 14.33 -5.46 13.09
C ASP A 592 13.20 -6.14 13.90
N GLY A 593 12.67 -7.26 13.41
CA GLY A 593 11.67 -8.09 14.06
C GLY A 593 10.23 -7.61 13.83
N HIS A 594 9.96 -6.90 12.73
CA HIS A 594 8.64 -6.35 12.46
C HIS A 594 7.55 -7.42 12.32
N HIS A 595 6.33 -7.07 12.76
CA HIS A 595 5.13 -7.89 12.62
C HIS A 595 3.87 -7.02 12.60
N LEU A 596 2.71 -7.61 12.31
CA LEU A 596 1.41 -6.93 12.43
C LEU A 596 1.00 -6.76 13.90
N ALA A 597 0.29 -5.68 14.19
CA ALA A 597 -0.31 -5.38 15.49
C ALA A 597 -1.64 -6.13 15.72
N SER A 598 -2.35 -6.52 14.65
CA SER A 598 -3.52 -7.42 14.69
C SER A 598 -3.86 -7.97 13.31
N PHE A 599 -4.60 -9.07 13.25
CA PHE A 599 -5.24 -9.56 12.02
C PHE A 599 -6.76 -9.69 12.19
N THR A 600 -7.52 -9.35 11.15
CA THR A 600 -8.98 -9.35 11.17
C THR A 600 -9.54 -10.25 10.06
N TYR A 601 -10.07 -11.41 10.43
CA TYR A 601 -10.62 -12.36 9.48
C TYR A 601 -12.01 -11.92 8.97
N SER A 602 -12.09 -11.64 7.68
CA SER A 602 -13.33 -11.39 6.93
C SER A 602 -13.86 -12.71 6.36
N LYS A 603 -14.97 -13.27 6.84
CA LYS A 603 -15.88 -12.82 7.90
C LYS A 603 -16.46 -14.05 8.62
N LEU A 604 -17.10 -13.85 9.77
CA LEU A 604 -17.94 -14.88 10.39
C LEU A 604 -19.05 -15.30 9.41
N SER A 605 -19.13 -16.60 9.14
CA SER A 605 -20.14 -17.22 8.29
C SER A 605 -20.37 -18.67 8.72
N GLN A 606 -21.46 -19.29 8.27
CA GLN A 606 -21.69 -20.72 8.54
C GLN A 606 -20.59 -21.59 7.94
N PHE A 607 -20.05 -21.23 6.77
CA PHE A 607 -18.90 -21.92 6.15
C PHE A 607 -17.62 -21.84 6.99
N LEU A 608 -17.39 -20.76 7.74
CA LEU A 608 -16.25 -20.68 8.67
C LEU A 608 -16.42 -21.66 9.85
N LEU A 609 -17.65 -21.87 10.31
CA LEU A 609 -17.99 -22.75 11.43
C LEU A 609 -18.19 -24.22 11.01
N GLU A 610 -18.09 -24.55 9.71
CA GLU A 610 -18.03 -25.94 9.25
C GLU A 610 -16.79 -26.63 9.81
N ARG A 611 -16.98 -27.85 10.36
CA ARG A 611 -15.98 -28.54 11.18
C ARG A 611 -14.56 -28.60 10.58
N THR A 612 -14.40 -28.85 9.28
CA THR A 612 -13.08 -28.89 8.63
C THR A 612 -12.42 -27.51 8.59
N ASN A 613 -13.20 -26.49 8.24
CA ASN A 613 -12.74 -25.13 8.01
C ASN A 613 -12.42 -24.45 9.35
N PHE A 614 -13.18 -24.80 10.39
CA PHE A 614 -13.01 -24.28 11.74
C PHE A 614 -11.80 -24.85 12.48
N GLU A 615 -11.42 -26.11 12.25
CA GLU A 615 -10.18 -26.67 12.81
C GLU A 615 -8.91 -26.11 12.11
N GLU A 616 -8.93 -25.90 10.78
CA GLU A 616 -7.84 -25.17 10.11
C GLU A 616 -7.77 -23.69 10.55
N PHE A 617 -8.93 -23.05 10.82
CA PHE A 617 -8.97 -21.71 11.42
C PHE A 617 -8.39 -21.68 12.85
N LYS A 618 -8.68 -22.67 13.70
CA LYS A 618 -8.05 -22.82 15.03
C LYS A 618 -6.53 -22.97 14.92
N HIS A 619 -6.05 -23.79 13.99
CA HIS A 619 -4.61 -23.95 13.71
C HIS A 619 -3.97 -22.62 13.28
N PHE A 620 -4.63 -21.86 12.39
CA PHE A 620 -4.21 -20.51 12.01
C PHE A 620 -4.13 -19.54 13.21
N VAL A 621 -5.16 -19.50 14.08
CA VAL A 621 -5.15 -18.67 15.29
C VAL A 621 -3.98 -19.05 16.21
N SER A 622 -3.74 -20.35 16.43
CA SER A 622 -2.60 -20.85 17.22
C SER A 622 -1.26 -20.36 16.67
N CYS A 623 -1.05 -20.46 15.36
CA CYS A 623 0.17 -19.96 14.70
C CYS A 623 0.28 -18.42 14.75
N MET A 624 -0.82 -17.68 14.65
CA MET A 624 -0.85 -16.22 14.82
C MET A 624 -0.51 -15.79 16.25
N HIS A 625 -0.93 -16.57 17.25
CA HIS A 625 -0.53 -16.39 18.65
C HIS A 625 0.92 -16.81 18.96
N GLY A 626 1.56 -17.56 18.06
CA GLY A 626 2.93 -18.06 18.26
C GLY A 626 3.00 -19.36 19.07
N PHE A 627 1.92 -20.14 19.05
CA PHE A 627 1.85 -21.47 19.67
C PHE A 627 1.85 -22.56 18.59
N GLY A 628 2.83 -23.46 18.65
CA GLY A 628 2.74 -24.78 18.01
C GLY A 628 1.65 -25.63 18.67
N LEU A 629 1.12 -26.61 17.94
CA LEU A 629 0.05 -27.48 18.44
C LEU A 629 0.53 -28.40 19.58
N VAL A 630 -0.41 -28.74 20.47
CA VAL A 630 -0.33 -29.80 21.49
C VAL A 630 -1.11 -31.02 20.99
#